data_AF-A0A534A311-F1
#
_entry.id   AF-A0A534A311-F1
#
_cell.length_a   1.000
_cell.length_b   1.000
_cell.length_c   1.000
_cell.angle_alpha   90.00
_cell.angle_beta   90.00
_cell.angle_gamma   90.00
#
_symmetry.space_group_name_H-M   'P 1'
#
loop_
_entity.id
_entity.type
_entity.pdbx_description
1 polymer ?
#
loop_
_entity_poly.entity_id
_entity_poly.type
_entity_poly.pdbx_seq_one_letter_code
_entity_poly.pdbx_strand_id
1 'polypeptide(L)'
;MMGSIDRILTTHVGSLPRSQAVTEVLFAREREESRDSDRDDAVINAAVAEVVRRQVEVGIDLVSDGEMSKISYATYIARRLSGFDGDTPREPGQDLVEFPGLLRKLAERGSTAKYRRPRCVGPVSVKDLRPLEVDISNLNAAAAAAHPMGTFMNAASPGVVALFQPNDFYRTQDEYLEVLAAALTTEYEAIVRAGIILQVDAPDLAMGRHTMYRDRSLEAFEILAARHIEVLNHALRNVPAERVRMHVCWGNYEGPHHHDVPMQRLLPIVLKAKPQGLLFEAANPRHAHEWSVFKDASIPDDKILIPGMLATTTNYIEHPQLVAERIERFANIVGRERVMAGTDCGFGTFAGFGPVEPDIAYLKLRSLVEGAQLASRTHGRTYDEQRFSPLDRINTGNVRNLGLAWFADLDTARGQEATPLVIDGAVYITTAWSKVKAYEAVSGKLLWQYDPKVPGEAGVLACCDVVNRGLAAWGHRLYLGTLDGRLIALDRETGRLIWSKLTVDRSKPYAITGAPRVIDGRVIIGNTGAEMGVRGYVAAYDSKDGQELWRFYTVPDRRGANVARHLKRAEATWKGEWWTLGGGGTV
;
A
#
# COMPACT_ATOMS: atom_id res chain seq x y z
N MET A 1 -2.94 -11.08 -7.22
CA MET A 1 -3.43 -10.06 -6.29
C MET A 1 -3.43 -8.76 -7.07
N MET A 2 -4.41 -7.89 -6.83
CA MET A 2 -4.44 -6.58 -7.48
C MET A 2 -3.27 -5.74 -6.96
N GLY A 3 -2.17 -5.70 -7.72
CA GLY A 3 -1.23 -4.59 -7.71
C GLY A 3 -1.76 -3.48 -8.61
N SER A 4 -1.27 -2.25 -8.44
CA SER A 4 -1.67 -1.10 -9.26
C SER A 4 -0.43 -0.35 -9.68
N ILE A 5 -0.29 -0.14 -10.99
CA ILE A 5 0.80 0.67 -11.58
C ILE A 5 0.50 2.16 -11.50
N ASP A 6 -0.77 2.55 -11.34
CA ASP A 6 -1.21 3.94 -11.43
C ASP A 6 -1.11 4.66 -10.09
N ARG A 7 -1.44 3.97 -8.99
CA ARG A 7 -1.47 4.50 -7.63
C ARG A 7 -1.27 3.41 -6.58
N ILE A 8 -0.89 3.80 -5.36
CA ILE A 8 -0.88 2.91 -4.19
C ILE A 8 -2.33 2.59 -3.80
N LEU A 9 -2.63 1.30 -3.66
CA LEU A 9 -3.92 0.82 -3.20
C LEU A 9 -4.00 0.81 -1.67
N THR A 10 -5.20 0.80 -1.12
CA THR A 10 -5.46 0.82 0.32
C THR A 10 -6.33 -0.35 0.79
N THR A 11 -6.02 -0.85 1.99
CA THR A 11 -6.77 -1.91 2.66
C THR A 11 -6.58 -1.78 4.17
N HIS A 12 -7.23 -2.65 4.94
CA HIS A 12 -6.93 -2.91 6.34
C HIS A 12 -6.88 -4.42 6.60
N VAL A 13 -6.61 -4.80 7.83
CA VAL A 13 -6.48 -6.21 8.27
C VAL A 13 -7.81 -6.95 8.34
N GLY A 14 -8.93 -6.32 8.63
CA GLY A 14 -10.21 -7.03 8.62
C GLY A 14 -11.17 -6.50 9.65
N SER A 15 -11.04 -6.93 10.90
CA SER A 15 -11.99 -6.54 11.95
C SER A 15 -12.10 -5.03 12.13
N LEU A 16 -13.35 -4.56 12.13
CA LEU A 16 -13.72 -3.17 12.40
C LEU A 16 -14.56 -3.07 13.68
N PRO A 17 -14.66 -1.89 14.29
CA PRO A 17 -15.43 -1.71 15.52
C PRO A 17 -16.90 -2.11 15.33
N ARG A 18 -17.41 -2.95 16.24
CA ARG A 18 -18.78 -3.49 16.19
C ARG A 18 -19.69 -2.64 17.07
N SER A 19 -20.90 -2.35 16.59
CA SER A 19 -21.89 -1.63 17.39
C SER A 19 -22.34 -2.46 18.61
N GLN A 20 -23.01 -1.80 19.55
CA GLN A 20 -23.59 -2.50 20.70
C GLN A 20 -24.61 -3.56 20.26
N ALA A 21 -25.47 -3.28 19.28
CA ALA A 21 -26.44 -4.24 18.78
C ALA A 21 -25.79 -5.51 18.20
N VAL A 22 -24.72 -5.35 17.41
CA VAL A 22 -23.94 -6.48 16.89
C VAL A 22 -23.31 -7.26 18.04
N THR A 23 -22.72 -6.57 19.00
CA THR A 23 -22.08 -7.18 20.17
C THR A 23 -23.06 -7.99 21.00
N GLU A 24 -24.27 -7.48 21.24
CA GLU A 24 -25.35 -8.17 21.96
C GLU A 24 -25.75 -9.47 21.24
N VAL A 25 -25.91 -9.44 19.91
CA VAL A 25 -26.20 -10.63 19.10
C VAL A 25 -25.08 -11.67 19.23
N LEU A 26 -23.82 -11.25 19.12
CA LEU A 26 -22.68 -12.17 19.20
C LEU A 26 -22.55 -12.84 20.56
N PHE A 27 -22.74 -12.10 21.66
CA PHE A 27 -22.72 -12.67 23.01
C PHE A 27 -23.94 -13.54 23.29
N ALA A 28 -25.13 -13.20 22.80
CA ALA A 28 -26.31 -14.04 22.92
C ALA A 28 -26.11 -15.38 22.20
N ARG A 29 -25.50 -15.38 21.01
CA ARG A 29 -25.14 -16.60 20.26
C ARG A 29 -24.10 -17.44 21.01
N GLU A 30 -23.07 -16.82 21.58
CA GLU A 30 -22.02 -17.50 22.35
C GLU A 30 -22.56 -18.18 23.62
N ARG A 31 -23.54 -17.56 24.29
CA ARG A 31 -24.18 -18.12 25.49
C ARG A 31 -25.33 -19.09 25.19
N GLU A 32 -25.61 -19.35 23.91
CA GLU A 32 -26.77 -20.13 23.47
C GLU A 32 -28.12 -19.55 23.97
N GLU A 33 -28.16 -18.23 24.12
CA GLU A 33 -29.31 -17.44 24.62
C GLU A 33 -30.08 -16.72 23.51
N SER A 34 -29.64 -16.81 22.25
CA SER A 34 -30.35 -16.22 21.11
C SER A 34 -31.71 -16.89 20.93
N ARG A 35 -32.78 -16.07 20.85
CA ARG A 35 -34.18 -16.53 20.75
C ARG A 35 -34.86 -16.20 19.42
N ASP A 36 -34.21 -15.40 18.58
CA ASP A 36 -34.75 -14.88 17.33
C ASP A 36 -33.62 -14.81 16.29
N SER A 37 -33.42 -15.91 15.56
CA SER A 37 -32.36 -16.03 14.58
C SER A 37 -32.51 -15.05 13.43
N ASP A 38 -33.74 -14.78 13.01
CA ASP A 38 -34.04 -13.91 11.86
C ASP A 38 -33.71 -12.46 12.19
N ARG A 39 -34.06 -12.00 13.41
CA ARG A 39 -33.62 -10.70 13.91
C ARG A 39 -32.10 -10.62 13.98
N ASP A 40 -31.45 -11.63 14.57
CA ASP A 40 -30.00 -11.62 14.73
C ASP A 40 -29.28 -11.54 13.37
N ASP A 41 -29.72 -12.33 12.39
CA ASP A 41 -29.18 -12.31 11.04
C ASP A 41 -29.43 -10.98 10.33
N ALA A 42 -30.61 -10.36 10.52
CA ALA A 42 -30.88 -9.03 10.00
C ALA A 42 -29.95 -7.95 10.60
N VAL A 43 -29.65 -8.03 11.91
CA VAL A 43 -28.69 -7.11 12.57
C VAL A 43 -27.29 -7.26 11.98
N ILE A 44 -26.82 -8.50 11.80
CA ILE A 44 -25.49 -8.76 11.22
C ILE A 44 -25.45 -8.33 9.75
N ASN A 45 -26.46 -8.65 8.95
CA ASN A 45 -26.54 -8.26 7.54
C ASN A 45 -26.50 -6.74 7.38
N ALA A 46 -27.30 -6.00 8.17
CA ALA A 46 -27.30 -4.54 8.16
C ALA A 46 -25.94 -3.96 8.58
N ALA A 47 -25.28 -4.57 9.57
CA ALA A 47 -23.95 -4.14 10.00
C ALA A 47 -22.89 -4.36 8.92
N VAL A 48 -22.90 -5.49 8.21
CA VAL A 48 -21.99 -5.76 7.08
C VAL A 48 -22.21 -4.74 5.96
N ALA A 49 -23.47 -4.48 5.58
CA ALA A 49 -23.79 -3.48 4.57
C ALA A 49 -23.26 -2.08 4.96
N GLU A 50 -23.45 -1.68 6.22
CA GLU A 50 -23.00 -0.39 6.72
C GLU A 50 -21.48 -0.26 6.74
N VAL A 51 -20.73 -1.25 7.22
CA VAL A 51 -19.26 -1.15 7.28
C VAL A 51 -18.63 -1.19 5.89
N VAL A 52 -19.19 -1.96 4.95
CA VAL A 52 -18.74 -1.95 3.55
C VAL A 52 -18.99 -0.58 2.93
N ARG A 53 -20.17 0.01 3.13
CA ARG A 53 -20.50 1.37 2.66
C ARG A 53 -19.51 2.40 3.22
N ARG A 54 -19.27 2.41 4.54
CA ARG A 54 -18.34 3.37 5.17
C ARG A 54 -16.91 3.22 4.68
N GLN A 55 -16.43 2.00 4.44
CA GLN A 55 -15.09 1.77 3.87
C GLN A 55 -14.97 2.40 2.47
N VAL A 56 -15.96 2.16 1.60
CA VAL A 56 -16.00 2.76 0.25
C VAL A 56 -16.07 4.29 0.33
N GLU A 57 -16.88 4.85 1.21
CA GLU A 57 -17.00 6.31 1.39
C GLU A 57 -15.72 6.97 1.89
N VAL A 58 -14.93 6.26 2.70
CA VAL A 58 -13.61 6.71 3.12
C VAL A 58 -12.59 6.62 1.99
N GLY A 59 -12.82 5.75 1.00
CA GLY A 59 -11.95 5.53 -0.16
C GLY A 59 -11.05 4.31 -0.04
N ILE A 60 -11.38 3.33 0.82
CA ILE A 60 -10.67 2.06 0.90
C ILE A 60 -10.94 1.24 -0.36
N ASP A 61 -9.86 0.72 -0.96
CA ASP A 61 -9.89 0.02 -2.23
C ASP A 61 -10.35 -1.43 -2.11
N LEU A 62 -9.72 -2.18 -1.20
CA LEU A 62 -10.08 -3.56 -0.90
C LEU A 62 -10.74 -3.63 0.48
N VAL A 63 -12.05 -3.91 0.48
CA VAL A 63 -12.90 -3.85 1.68
C VAL A 63 -13.18 -5.23 2.25
N SER A 64 -13.55 -5.32 3.54
CA SER A 64 -14.09 -6.56 4.13
C SER A 64 -15.46 -6.38 4.76
N ASP A 65 -16.00 -7.49 5.23
CA ASP A 65 -17.20 -7.56 6.07
C ASP A 65 -17.00 -7.01 7.49
N GLY A 66 -15.80 -6.50 7.82
CA GLY A 66 -15.44 -6.03 9.15
C GLY A 66 -15.43 -7.12 10.23
N GLU A 67 -15.51 -8.39 9.84
CA GLU A 67 -15.76 -9.54 10.71
C GLU A 67 -16.99 -9.37 11.62
N MET A 68 -18.05 -8.70 11.14
CA MET A 68 -19.23 -8.36 11.95
C MET A 68 -19.93 -9.58 12.57
N SER A 69 -19.86 -10.75 11.93
CA SER A 69 -20.48 -11.99 12.41
C SER A 69 -19.62 -12.81 13.38
N LYS A 70 -18.37 -12.41 13.62
CA LYS A 70 -17.41 -13.15 14.44
C LYS A 70 -17.20 -12.48 15.80
N ILE A 71 -17.30 -13.26 16.87
CA ILE A 71 -16.97 -12.80 18.23
C ILE A 71 -15.46 -12.59 18.42
N SER A 72 -14.66 -13.37 17.69
CA SER A 72 -13.21 -13.43 17.74
C SER A 72 -12.70 -13.99 16.41
N TYR A 73 -11.55 -13.49 15.96
CA TYR A 73 -10.88 -13.94 14.74
C TYR A 73 -10.39 -15.40 14.82
N ALA A 74 -10.32 -16.01 16.00
CA ALA A 74 -9.83 -17.39 16.17
C ALA A 74 -10.89 -18.35 16.73
N THR A 75 -11.70 -17.94 17.72
CA THR A 75 -12.65 -18.88 18.38
C THR A 75 -13.93 -19.14 17.59
N TYR A 76 -14.22 -18.36 16.53
CA TYR A 76 -15.38 -18.60 15.66
C TYR A 76 -15.37 -20.01 15.04
N ILE A 77 -14.18 -20.63 14.96
CA ILE A 77 -13.98 -21.94 14.34
C ILE A 77 -14.78 -23.05 15.02
N ALA A 78 -15.09 -22.93 16.32
CA ALA A 78 -15.93 -23.90 17.03
C ALA A 78 -17.39 -23.95 16.54
N ARG A 79 -17.84 -22.91 15.82
CA ARG A 79 -19.15 -22.91 15.13
C ARG A 79 -19.10 -23.65 13.79
N ARG A 80 -17.91 -23.74 13.17
CA ARG A 80 -17.72 -24.31 11.82
C ARG A 80 -17.10 -25.71 11.82
N LEU A 81 -16.31 -26.05 12.84
CA LEU A 81 -15.61 -27.32 12.97
C LEU A 81 -16.07 -28.10 14.23
N SER A 82 -15.98 -29.43 14.17
CA SER A 82 -16.21 -30.33 15.30
C SER A 82 -14.97 -30.46 16.19
N GLY A 83 -15.13 -31.10 17.35
CA GLY A 83 -14.01 -31.47 18.23
C GLY A 83 -13.61 -30.40 19.26
N PHE A 84 -14.30 -29.25 19.28
CA PHE A 84 -13.99 -28.12 20.16
C PHE A 84 -14.99 -27.97 21.30
N ASP A 85 -14.52 -28.02 22.55
CA ASP A 85 -15.35 -27.81 23.75
C ASP A 85 -14.51 -27.32 24.95
N GLY A 86 -15.17 -26.98 26.06
CA GLY A 86 -14.57 -26.49 27.29
C GLY A 86 -14.09 -25.04 27.21
N ASP A 87 -13.25 -24.65 28.16
CA ASP A 87 -12.66 -23.32 28.23
C ASP A 87 -11.20 -23.41 28.71
N THR A 88 -10.31 -22.67 28.05
CA THR A 88 -8.89 -22.61 28.38
C THR A 88 -8.61 -21.34 29.19
N PRO A 89 -7.89 -21.45 30.34
CA PRO A 89 -7.41 -20.28 31.07
C PRO A 89 -6.67 -19.29 30.16
N ARG A 90 -6.87 -18.01 30.42
CA ARG A 90 -6.15 -16.94 29.72
C ARG A 90 -4.86 -16.66 30.46
N GLU A 91 -3.74 -16.93 29.83
CA GLU A 91 -2.44 -16.49 30.31
C GLU A 91 -2.02 -15.22 29.56
N PRO A 92 -1.58 -14.17 30.28
CA PRO A 92 -1.03 -12.99 29.64
C PRO A 92 0.30 -13.32 28.93
N GLY A 93 0.62 -12.52 27.91
CA GLY A 93 1.92 -12.56 27.25
C GLY A 93 3.07 -12.33 28.24
N GLN A 94 4.23 -12.90 27.94
CA GLN A 94 5.45 -12.79 28.75
C GLN A 94 5.81 -11.32 29.06
N ASP A 95 5.62 -10.45 28.08
CA ASP A 95 5.86 -9.01 28.20
C ASP A 95 4.91 -8.31 29.18
N LEU A 96 3.68 -8.80 29.37
CA LEU A 96 2.75 -8.27 30.38
C LEU A 96 2.96 -8.89 31.77
N VAL A 97 3.39 -10.15 31.84
CA VAL A 97 3.69 -10.85 33.11
C VAL A 97 4.75 -10.08 33.92
N GLU A 98 5.75 -9.52 33.24
CA GLU A 98 6.82 -8.74 33.87
C GLU A 98 6.36 -7.38 34.42
N PHE A 99 5.16 -6.92 34.07
CA PHE A 99 4.61 -5.61 34.43
C PHE A 99 3.22 -5.73 35.09
N PRO A 100 3.12 -6.30 36.32
CA PRO A 100 1.84 -6.57 36.98
C PRO A 100 0.98 -5.32 37.24
N GLY A 101 1.59 -4.13 37.34
CA GLY A 101 0.86 -2.86 37.45
C GLY A 101 0.10 -2.50 36.16
N LEU A 102 0.70 -2.73 34.99
CA LEU A 102 0.06 -2.52 33.69
C LEU A 102 -1.03 -3.57 33.47
N LEU A 103 -0.73 -4.84 33.77
CA LEU A 103 -1.69 -5.94 33.63
C LEU A 103 -2.97 -5.67 34.44
N ARG A 104 -2.86 -5.17 35.67
CA ARG A 104 -4.03 -4.75 36.48
C ARG A 104 -4.82 -3.62 35.83
N LYS A 105 -4.15 -2.57 35.34
CA LYS A 105 -4.83 -1.45 34.66
C LYS A 105 -5.59 -1.90 33.41
N LEU A 106 -5.00 -2.80 32.63
CA LEU A 106 -5.67 -3.39 31.47
C LEU A 106 -6.89 -4.22 31.89
N ALA A 107 -6.77 -5.03 32.94
CA ALA A 107 -7.91 -5.79 33.47
C ALA A 107 -9.04 -4.88 33.99
N GLU A 108 -8.71 -3.82 34.74
CA GLU A 108 -9.67 -2.85 35.30
C GLU A 108 -10.39 -2.04 34.22
N ARG A 109 -9.71 -1.71 33.12
CA ARG A 109 -10.30 -1.05 31.95
C ARG A 109 -11.24 -1.97 31.14
N GLY A 110 -11.43 -3.20 31.59
CA GLY A 110 -12.19 -4.21 30.84
C GLY A 110 -11.46 -4.65 29.58
N SER A 111 -10.13 -4.50 29.52
CA SER A 111 -9.35 -4.79 28.32
C SER A 111 -9.14 -6.28 28.02
N THR A 112 -9.82 -7.17 28.76
CA THR A 112 -9.76 -8.62 28.58
C THR A 112 -11.12 -9.16 28.16
N ALA A 113 -11.16 -9.75 26.97
CA ALA A 113 -12.38 -10.26 26.37
C ALA A 113 -12.92 -11.50 27.12
N LYS A 114 -14.23 -11.47 27.45
CA LYS A 114 -14.96 -12.52 28.19
C LYS A 114 -15.78 -13.42 27.25
N TYR A 115 -15.12 -14.30 26.50
CA TYR A 115 -15.76 -15.31 25.62
C TYR A 115 -15.28 -16.73 25.97
N ARG A 116 -15.82 -17.82 25.40
CA ARG A 116 -15.23 -19.16 25.64
C ARG A 116 -14.05 -19.40 24.71
N ARG A 117 -12.95 -19.93 25.25
CA ARG A 117 -11.77 -20.34 24.48
C ARG A 117 -11.71 -21.88 24.47
N PRO A 118 -12.41 -22.53 23.52
CA PRO A 118 -12.53 -23.99 23.52
C PRO A 118 -11.18 -24.67 23.30
N ARG A 119 -11.11 -25.96 23.62
CA ARG A 119 -9.98 -26.86 23.40
C ARG A 119 -10.36 -27.95 22.42
N CYS A 120 -9.39 -28.52 21.73
CA CYS A 120 -9.61 -29.69 20.91
C CYS A 120 -9.68 -30.93 21.82
N VAL A 121 -10.89 -31.43 22.05
CA VAL A 121 -11.20 -32.59 22.92
C VAL A 121 -11.71 -33.80 22.14
N GLY A 122 -11.83 -33.68 20.82
CA GLY A 122 -12.35 -34.72 19.94
C GLY A 122 -11.89 -34.55 18.49
N PRO A 123 -12.33 -35.44 17.58
CA PRO A 123 -11.94 -35.39 16.19
C PRO A 123 -12.42 -34.10 15.51
N VAL A 124 -11.50 -33.42 14.83
CA VAL A 124 -11.77 -32.22 14.04
C VAL A 124 -12.20 -32.58 12.63
N SER A 125 -13.34 -32.03 12.22
CA SER A 125 -13.91 -32.13 10.88
C SER A 125 -14.84 -30.95 10.63
N VAL A 126 -15.27 -30.72 9.39
CA VAL A 126 -16.27 -29.70 9.09
C VAL A 126 -17.60 -30.06 9.76
N LYS A 127 -18.12 -29.16 10.60
CA LYS A 127 -19.38 -29.30 11.33
C LYS A 127 -20.54 -28.65 10.60
N ASP A 128 -20.38 -27.39 10.20
CA ASP A 128 -21.41 -26.60 9.52
C ASP A 128 -20.79 -25.48 8.68
N LEU A 129 -21.11 -25.44 7.39
CA LEU A 129 -20.66 -24.40 6.47
C LEU A 129 -21.65 -23.25 6.31
N ARG A 130 -22.90 -23.40 6.77
CA ARG A 130 -23.92 -22.34 6.66
C ARG A 130 -23.46 -21.00 7.22
N PRO A 131 -22.76 -20.92 8.38
CA PRO A 131 -22.23 -19.64 8.85
C PRO A 131 -21.29 -18.97 7.86
N LEU A 132 -20.42 -19.74 7.18
CA LEU A 132 -19.53 -19.21 6.14
C LEU A 132 -20.31 -18.77 4.90
N GLU A 133 -21.29 -19.55 4.47
CA GLU A 133 -22.14 -19.21 3.33
C GLU A 133 -22.92 -17.91 3.55
N VAL A 134 -23.42 -17.70 4.77
CA VAL A 134 -24.08 -16.45 5.19
C VAL A 134 -23.10 -15.28 5.18
N ASP A 135 -21.88 -15.45 5.71
CA ASP A 135 -20.85 -14.40 5.68
C ASP A 135 -20.50 -14.00 4.24
N ILE A 136 -20.30 -14.98 3.36
CA ILE A 136 -20.04 -14.77 1.92
C ILE A 136 -21.21 -14.04 1.26
N SER A 137 -22.45 -14.47 1.53
CA SER A 137 -23.65 -13.87 0.96
C SER A 137 -23.81 -12.41 1.38
N ASN A 138 -23.63 -12.12 2.68
CA ASN A 138 -23.70 -10.78 3.23
C ASN A 138 -22.66 -9.85 2.60
N LEU A 139 -21.39 -10.28 2.52
CA LEU A 139 -20.32 -9.47 1.92
C LEU A 139 -20.56 -9.23 0.43
N ASN A 140 -20.96 -10.25 -0.32
CA ASN A 140 -21.23 -10.09 -1.76
C ASN A 140 -22.44 -9.19 -2.02
N ALA A 141 -23.50 -9.28 -1.22
CA ALA A 141 -24.66 -8.39 -1.32
C ALA A 141 -24.28 -6.93 -1.00
N ALA A 142 -23.51 -6.72 0.06
CA ALA A 142 -23.02 -5.39 0.44
C ALA A 142 -22.08 -4.80 -0.63
N ALA A 143 -21.18 -5.62 -1.20
CA ALA A 143 -20.29 -5.21 -2.26
C ALA A 143 -21.04 -4.89 -3.57
N ALA A 144 -22.08 -5.66 -3.91
CA ALA A 144 -22.93 -5.36 -5.06
C ALA A 144 -23.67 -4.02 -4.91
N ALA A 145 -23.99 -3.60 -3.68
CA ALA A 145 -24.62 -2.31 -3.41
C ALA A 145 -23.61 -1.15 -3.41
N ALA A 146 -22.46 -1.34 -2.75
CA ALA A 146 -21.47 -0.27 -2.53
C ALA A 146 -20.41 -0.14 -3.65
N HIS A 147 -20.29 -1.15 -4.53
CA HIS A 147 -19.36 -1.20 -5.66
C HIS A 147 -17.88 -0.90 -5.28
N PRO A 148 -17.29 -1.58 -4.27
CA PRO A 148 -15.86 -1.46 -3.99
C PRO A 148 -15.03 -2.00 -5.16
N MET A 149 -13.74 -1.63 -5.22
CA MET A 149 -12.84 -2.18 -6.24
C MET A 149 -12.59 -3.68 -6.05
N GLY A 150 -12.59 -4.17 -4.81
CA GLY A 150 -12.62 -5.59 -4.51
C GLY A 150 -12.89 -5.87 -3.04
N THR A 151 -13.08 -7.14 -2.72
CA THR A 151 -13.37 -7.60 -1.36
C THR A 151 -12.36 -8.62 -0.85
N PHE A 152 -12.19 -8.69 0.46
CA PHE A 152 -11.48 -9.76 1.14
C PHE A 152 -12.26 -10.28 2.36
N MET A 153 -11.95 -11.50 2.78
CA MET A 153 -12.52 -12.12 3.98
C MET A 153 -11.44 -12.83 4.78
N ASN A 154 -11.46 -12.63 6.09
CA ASN A 154 -10.54 -13.23 7.05
C ASN A 154 -10.89 -14.70 7.32
N ALA A 155 -9.86 -15.53 7.45
CA ALA A 155 -9.94 -16.88 7.99
C ALA A 155 -8.71 -17.16 8.86
N ALA A 156 -8.89 -17.98 9.90
CA ALA A 156 -7.81 -18.35 10.81
C ALA A 156 -6.81 -19.31 10.14
N SER A 157 -5.51 -19.12 10.33
CA SER A 157 -4.48 -20.12 9.98
C SER A 157 -4.64 -21.42 10.80
N PRO A 158 -4.13 -22.58 10.33
CA PRO A 158 -4.10 -23.79 11.16
C PRO A 158 -3.31 -23.57 12.46
N GLY A 159 -2.21 -22.82 12.39
CA GLY A 159 -1.37 -22.52 13.54
C GLY A 159 -2.05 -21.63 14.58
N VAL A 160 -2.84 -20.64 14.16
CA VAL A 160 -3.56 -19.78 15.11
C VAL A 160 -4.71 -20.51 15.76
N VAL A 161 -5.41 -21.40 15.03
CA VAL A 161 -6.41 -22.28 15.65
C VAL A 161 -5.72 -23.17 16.69
N ALA A 162 -4.58 -23.77 16.37
CA ALA A 162 -3.85 -24.60 17.32
C ALA A 162 -3.34 -23.82 18.55
N LEU A 163 -2.99 -22.53 18.38
CA LEU A 163 -2.57 -21.65 19.47
C LEU A 163 -3.74 -21.26 20.37
N PHE A 164 -4.90 -20.93 19.80
CA PHE A 164 -6.08 -20.50 20.56
C PHE A 164 -6.95 -21.65 21.07
N GLN A 165 -6.88 -22.82 20.45
CA GLN A 165 -7.59 -24.04 20.84
C GLN A 165 -6.56 -25.16 21.09
N PRO A 166 -5.97 -25.24 22.30
CA PRO A 166 -4.96 -26.26 22.63
C PRO A 166 -5.45 -27.69 22.41
N ASN A 167 -4.51 -28.58 22.11
CA ASN A 167 -4.76 -29.98 21.80
C ASN A 167 -4.80 -30.87 23.06
N ASP A 168 -5.97 -31.40 23.38
CA ASP A 168 -6.17 -32.39 24.45
C ASP A 168 -6.56 -33.79 23.88
N PHE A 169 -6.58 -33.97 22.56
CA PHE A 169 -7.08 -35.19 21.90
C PHE A 169 -6.05 -35.91 21.03
N TYR A 170 -5.43 -35.22 20.07
CA TYR A 170 -4.47 -35.81 19.15
C TYR A 170 -3.13 -36.07 19.83
N ARG A 171 -2.39 -37.07 19.35
CA ARG A 171 -1.17 -37.53 20.03
C ARG A 171 -0.02 -36.52 19.93
N THR A 172 0.06 -35.81 18.81
CA THR A 172 1.11 -34.81 18.58
C THR A 172 0.52 -33.51 18.06
N GLN A 173 1.26 -32.41 18.26
CA GLN A 173 0.89 -31.12 17.71
C GLN A 173 0.88 -31.12 16.18
N ASP A 174 1.79 -31.85 15.54
CA ASP A 174 1.83 -31.98 14.08
C ASP A 174 0.60 -32.69 13.51
N GLU A 175 0.15 -33.78 14.15
CA GLU A 175 -1.07 -34.49 13.75
C GLU A 175 -2.28 -33.54 13.83
N TYR A 176 -2.36 -32.77 14.91
CA TYR A 176 -3.42 -31.78 15.08
C TYR A 176 -3.39 -30.68 14.00
N LEU A 177 -2.21 -30.11 13.73
CA LEU A 177 -2.01 -29.10 12.69
C LEU A 177 -2.43 -29.61 11.29
N GLU A 178 -2.11 -30.85 10.97
CA GLU A 178 -2.47 -31.47 9.69
C GLU A 178 -3.98 -31.67 9.54
N VAL A 179 -4.67 -32.10 10.60
CA VAL A 179 -6.14 -32.23 10.58
C VAL A 179 -6.80 -30.85 10.49
N LEU A 180 -6.29 -29.85 11.20
CA LEU A 180 -6.76 -28.47 11.09
C LEU A 180 -6.61 -27.94 9.65
N ALA A 181 -5.46 -28.16 9.02
CA ALA A 181 -5.21 -27.78 7.63
C ALA A 181 -6.19 -28.44 6.66
N ALA A 182 -6.47 -29.73 6.84
CA ALA A 182 -7.44 -30.46 6.04
C ALA A 182 -8.85 -29.86 6.18
N ALA A 183 -9.28 -29.58 7.40
CA ALA A 183 -10.60 -29.01 7.67
C ALA A 183 -10.75 -27.55 7.15
N LEU A 184 -9.72 -26.72 7.34
CA LEU A 184 -9.73 -25.31 6.89
C LEU A 184 -9.64 -25.16 5.37
N THR A 185 -9.14 -26.17 4.64
CA THR A 185 -9.09 -26.17 3.17
C THR A 185 -10.48 -25.85 2.57
N THR A 186 -11.56 -26.41 3.14
CA THR A 186 -12.92 -26.20 2.66
C THR A 186 -13.36 -24.73 2.74
N GLU A 187 -13.01 -24.06 3.85
CA GLU A 187 -13.33 -22.65 4.06
C GLU A 187 -12.54 -21.75 3.09
N TYR A 188 -11.23 -22.01 2.95
CA TYR A 188 -10.35 -21.26 2.06
C TYR A 188 -10.81 -21.31 0.60
N GLU A 189 -11.14 -22.52 0.13
CA GLU A 189 -11.64 -22.69 -1.23
C GLU A 189 -13.01 -22.03 -1.43
N ALA A 190 -13.91 -22.12 -0.46
CA ALA A 190 -15.24 -21.51 -0.56
C ALA A 190 -15.17 -19.98 -0.70
N ILE A 191 -14.33 -19.32 0.11
CA ILE A 191 -14.10 -17.87 0.03
C ILE A 191 -13.59 -17.48 -1.36
N VAL A 192 -12.57 -18.18 -1.87
CA VAL A 192 -11.99 -17.83 -3.17
C VAL A 192 -12.92 -18.17 -4.34
N ARG A 193 -13.66 -19.28 -4.28
CA ARG A 193 -14.69 -19.63 -5.28
C ARG A 193 -15.80 -18.58 -5.37
N ALA A 194 -16.10 -17.90 -4.26
CA ALA A 194 -17.08 -16.83 -4.22
C ALA A 194 -16.59 -15.49 -4.80
N GLY A 195 -15.37 -15.45 -5.38
CA GLY A 195 -14.81 -14.24 -5.97
C GLY A 195 -14.15 -13.28 -4.96
N ILE A 196 -14.04 -13.68 -3.69
CA ILE A 196 -13.45 -12.88 -2.61
C ILE A 196 -11.95 -13.20 -2.46
N ILE A 197 -11.12 -12.23 -2.07
CA ILE A 197 -9.72 -12.47 -1.71
C ILE A 197 -9.66 -13.10 -0.31
N LEU A 198 -8.95 -14.21 -0.16
CA LEU A 198 -8.76 -14.83 1.14
C LEU A 198 -7.66 -14.09 1.92
N GLN A 199 -7.95 -13.68 3.15
CA GLN A 199 -6.91 -13.33 4.12
C GLN A 199 -6.77 -14.43 5.16
N VAL A 200 -5.56 -14.98 5.30
CA VAL A 200 -5.21 -15.89 6.38
C VAL A 200 -4.57 -15.12 7.53
N ASP A 201 -5.20 -15.12 8.70
CA ASP A 201 -4.66 -14.50 9.91
C ASP A 201 -3.76 -15.50 10.64
N ALA A 202 -2.46 -15.18 10.73
CA ALA A 202 -1.42 -16.05 11.25
C ALA A 202 -0.53 -15.40 12.34
N PRO A 203 -1.11 -14.83 13.42
CA PRO A 203 -0.32 -14.30 14.53
C PRO A 203 0.43 -15.39 15.31
N ASP A 204 0.12 -16.67 15.10
CA ASP A 204 0.90 -17.80 15.61
C ASP A 204 2.38 -17.74 15.21
N LEU A 205 2.68 -17.13 14.06
CA LEU A 205 4.04 -16.97 13.53
C LEU A 205 4.86 -15.89 14.26
N ALA A 206 4.22 -14.97 14.97
CA ALA A 206 4.86 -13.84 15.64
C ALA A 206 4.46 -13.74 17.12
N MET A 207 3.22 -13.33 17.40
CA MET A 207 2.63 -13.30 18.75
C MET A 207 2.81 -14.62 19.51
N GLY A 208 2.81 -15.76 18.80
CA GLY A 208 3.06 -17.07 19.40
C GLY A 208 4.35 -17.14 20.22
N ARG A 209 5.39 -16.38 19.85
CA ARG A 209 6.69 -16.38 20.53
C ARG A 209 6.60 -15.94 21.99
N HIS A 210 5.91 -14.84 22.29
CA HIS A 210 5.85 -14.28 23.65
C HIS A 210 4.59 -14.74 24.40
N THR A 211 3.71 -15.50 23.76
CA THR A 211 2.51 -16.09 24.39
C THR A 211 2.73 -17.57 24.68
N MET A 212 2.25 -18.46 23.80
CA MET A 212 2.25 -19.92 24.02
C MET A 212 3.65 -20.53 24.06
N TYR A 213 4.60 -19.97 23.29
CA TYR A 213 5.94 -20.54 23.13
C TYR A 213 7.02 -19.75 23.89
N ARG A 214 6.64 -19.00 24.93
CA ARG A 214 7.54 -18.14 25.72
C ARG A 214 8.74 -18.87 26.35
N ASP A 215 8.55 -20.16 26.68
CA ASP A 215 9.57 -21.01 27.30
C ASP A 215 10.50 -21.70 26.28
N ARG A 216 10.31 -21.46 24.98
CA ARG A 216 11.14 -22.02 23.90
C ARG A 216 12.28 -21.07 23.55
N SER A 217 13.42 -21.63 23.13
CA SER A 217 14.46 -20.82 22.49
C SER A 217 13.94 -20.20 21.20
N LEU A 218 14.60 -19.13 20.75
CA LEU A 218 14.22 -18.46 19.51
C LEU A 218 14.36 -19.41 18.30
N GLU A 219 15.42 -20.22 18.26
CA GLU A 219 15.68 -21.20 17.20
C GLU A 219 14.59 -22.29 17.19
N ALA A 220 14.14 -22.75 18.36
CA ALA A 220 13.06 -23.73 18.45
C ALA A 220 11.74 -23.13 17.96
N PHE A 221 11.47 -21.85 18.25
CA PHE A 221 10.30 -21.15 17.73
C PHE A 221 10.36 -20.97 16.21
N GLU A 222 11.52 -20.65 15.64
CA GLU A 222 11.69 -20.53 14.18
C GLU A 222 11.38 -21.84 13.45
N ILE A 223 11.76 -22.99 14.02
CA ILE A 223 11.43 -24.32 13.49
C ILE A 223 9.91 -24.53 13.50
N LEU A 224 9.23 -24.16 14.60
CA LEU A 224 7.78 -24.25 14.70
C LEU A 224 7.07 -23.33 13.69
N ALA A 225 7.51 -22.08 13.56
CA ALA A 225 6.97 -21.13 12.59
C ALA A 225 7.16 -21.62 11.15
N ALA A 226 8.33 -22.20 10.82
CA ALA A 226 8.57 -22.80 9.51
C ALA A 226 7.61 -23.98 9.25
N ARG A 227 7.37 -24.83 10.26
CA ARG A 227 6.41 -25.93 10.17
C ARG A 227 4.97 -25.43 9.95
N HIS A 228 4.57 -24.36 10.63
CA HIS A 228 3.26 -23.75 10.42
C HIS A 228 3.10 -23.19 9.00
N ILE A 229 4.16 -22.61 8.41
CA ILE A 229 4.16 -22.21 6.99
C ILE A 229 3.97 -23.40 6.05
N GLU A 230 4.64 -24.53 6.29
CA GLU A 230 4.44 -25.74 5.47
C GLU A 230 2.99 -26.24 5.53
N VAL A 231 2.43 -26.31 6.74
CA VAL A 231 1.05 -26.75 6.98
C VAL A 231 0.07 -25.77 6.32
N LEU A 232 0.29 -24.46 6.44
CA LEU A 232 -0.52 -23.45 5.77
C LEU A 232 -0.45 -23.58 4.24
N ASN A 233 0.75 -23.79 3.68
CA ASN A 233 0.94 -23.99 2.25
C ASN A 233 0.18 -25.24 1.76
N HIS A 234 0.18 -26.30 2.56
CA HIS A 234 -0.62 -27.50 2.29
C HIS A 234 -2.13 -27.21 2.33
N ALA A 235 -2.62 -26.48 3.33
CA ALA A 235 -4.03 -26.10 3.43
C ALA A 235 -4.49 -25.24 2.23
N LEU A 236 -3.58 -24.42 1.69
CA LEU A 236 -3.84 -23.56 0.53
C LEU A 236 -3.55 -24.24 -0.82
N ARG A 237 -3.21 -25.54 -0.87
CA ARG A 237 -2.71 -26.21 -2.10
C ARG A 237 -3.58 -26.00 -3.34
N ASN A 238 -4.90 -25.96 -3.18
CA ASN A 238 -5.88 -25.79 -4.26
C ASN A 238 -6.29 -24.33 -4.51
N VAL A 239 -5.75 -23.37 -3.74
CA VAL A 239 -6.07 -21.96 -3.86
C VAL A 239 -4.94 -21.24 -4.60
N PRO A 240 -5.21 -20.46 -5.67
CA PRO A 240 -4.18 -19.70 -6.35
C PRO A 240 -3.51 -18.67 -5.42
N ALA A 241 -2.18 -18.58 -5.44
CA ALA A 241 -1.40 -17.73 -4.51
C ALA A 241 -1.82 -16.25 -4.58
N GLU A 242 -2.14 -15.80 -5.79
CA GLU A 242 -2.53 -14.44 -6.12
C GLU A 242 -3.93 -14.06 -5.60
N ARG A 243 -4.69 -15.04 -5.09
CA ARG A 243 -6.00 -14.87 -4.45
C ARG A 243 -5.91 -14.88 -2.91
N VAL A 244 -4.71 -14.94 -2.35
CA VAL A 244 -4.50 -15.09 -0.90
C VAL A 244 -3.49 -14.06 -0.38
N ARG A 245 -3.83 -13.43 0.74
CA ARG A 245 -2.92 -12.64 1.58
C ARG A 245 -2.81 -13.25 2.97
N MET A 246 -1.70 -12.98 3.66
CA MET A 246 -1.45 -13.46 5.02
C MET A 246 -1.14 -12.30 5.94
N HIS A 247 -1.79 -12.26 7.10
CA HIS A 247 -1.51 -11.30 8.14
C HIS A 247 -0.65 -11.91 9.25
N VAL A 248 0.45 -11.23 9.60
CA VAL A 248 1.34 -11.60 10.70
C VAL A 248 1.46 -10.41 11.64
N CYS A 249 1.23 -10.63 12.94
CA CYS A 249 1.23 -9.59 13.95
C CYS A 249 1.72 -10.11 15.31
N TRP A 250 2.07 -9.19 16.19
CA TRP A 250 2.58 -9.45 17.54
C TRP A 250 1.48 -9.28 18.60
N GLY A 251 0.23 -9.31 18.18
CA GLY A 251 -0.93 -9.19 19.06
C GLY A 251 -1.38 -7.75 19.22
N ASN A 252 -2.71 -7.57 19.25
CA ASN A 252 -3.32 -6.24 19.19
C ASN A 252 -3.67 -5.71 20.58
N TYR A 253 -2.67 -5.26 21.33
CA TYR A 253 -2.83 -4.63 22.64
C TYR A 253 -1.80 -3.52 22.85
N GLU A 254 -2.10 -2.56 23.73
CA GLU A 254 -1.16 -1.48 24.09
C GLU A 254 -0.16 -1.99 25.15
N GLY A 255 0.74 -2.89 24.73
CA GLY A 255 1.73 -3.56 25.59
C GLY A 255 3.16 -3.04 25.44
N PRO A 256 4.10 -3.55 26.26
CA PRO A 256 5.53 -3.25 26.13
C PRO A 256 6.19 -3.86 24.87
N HIS A 257 5.75 -5.03 24.39
CA HIS A 257 6.23 -5.66 23.16
C HIS A 257 7.76 -5.94 23.12
N HIS A 258 8.43 -5.96 24.28
CA HIS A 258 9.89 -6.13 24.35
C HIS A 258 10.37 -7.57 24.16
N HIS A 259 9.46 -8.56 24.22
CA HIS A 259 9.72 -9.98 23.95
C HIS A 259 9.31 -10.44 22.55
N ASP A 260 8.93 -9.51 21.69
CA ASP A 260 8.57 -9.79 20.31
C ASP A 260 9.73 -10.42 19.54
N VAL A 261 9.41 -11.48 18.78
CA VAL A 261 10.37 -12.03 17.80
C VAL A 261 10.67 -10.94 16.77
N PRO A 262 11.94 -10.57 16.55
CA PRO A 262 12.28 -9.51 15.59
C PRO A 262 11.96 -9.95 14.16
N MET A 263 11.48 -9.01 13.33
CA MET A 263 11.17 -9.27 11.92
C MET A 263 12.39 -9.81 11.15
N GLN A 264 13.62 -9.44 11.53
CA GLN A 264 14.85 -9.96 10.90
C GLN A 264 14.94 -11.50 10.95
N ARG A 265 14.44 -12.12 12.01
CA ARG A 265 14.44 -13.57 12.21
C ARG A 265 13.25 -14.22 11.52
N LEU A 266 12.10 -13.53 11.52
CA LEU A 266 10.85 -14.04 10.99
C LEU A 266 10.70 -13.91 9.47
N LEU A 267 11.22 -12.83 8.87
CA LEU A 267 11.02 -12.47 7.47
C LEU A 267 11.41 -13.61 6.49
N PRO A 268 12.57 -14.28 6.63
CA PRO A 268 12.94 -15.40 5.75
C PRO A 268 11.99 -16.60 5.81
N ILE A 269 11.25 -16.76 6.92
CA ILE A 269 10.27 -17.83 7.10
C ILE A 269 8.94 -17.43 6.43
N VAL A 270 8.43 -16.24 6.74
CA VAL A 270 7.13 -15.78 6.21
C VAL A 270 7.15 -15.56 4.69
N LEU A 271 8.30 -15.20 4.10
CA LEU A 271 8.44 -15.07 2.65
C LEU A 271 8.27 -16.41 1.90
N LYS A 272 8.40 -17.56 2.59
CA LYS A 272 8.13 -18.90 2.02
C LYS A 272 6.65 -19.27 2.02
N ALA A 273 5.79 -18.45 2.62
CA ALA A 273 4.35 -18.67 2.60
C ALA A 273 3.81 -18.56 1.16
N LYS A 274 2.86 -19.42 0.79
CA LYS A 274 2.18 -19.41 -0.51
C LYS A 274 1.42 -18.10 -0.79
N PRO A 275 0.75 -17.44 0.19
CA PRO A 275 0.06 -16.18 -0.04
C PRO A 275 0.94 -15.13 -0.75
N GLN A 276 0.41 -14.50 -1.77
CA GLN A 276 1.12 -13.47 -2.53
C GLN A 276 1.23 -12.16 -1.74
N GLY A 277 0.17 -11.80 -1.00
CA GLY A 277 0.16 -10.61 -0.16
C GLY A 277 0.66 -10.91 1.25
N LEU A 278 1.56 -10.07 1.77
CA LEU A 278 2.07 -10.16 3.14
C LEU A 278 1.72 -8.88 3.90
N LEU A 279 0.85 -9.00 4.90
CA LEU A 279 0.30 -7.91 5.70
C LEU A 279 0.91 -7.94 7.11
N PHE A 280 1.62 -6.89 7.53
CA PHE A 280 2.42 -6.91 8.76
C PHE A 280 2.48 -5.53 9.45
N GLU A 281 2.78 -5.54 10.74
CA GLU A 281 2.92 -4.32 11.54
C GLU A 281 4.14 -3.49 11.13
N ALA A 282 3.94 -2.19 10.88
CA ALA A 282 5.02 -1.24 10.53
C ALA A 282 4.73 0.20 10.98
N ALA A 283 3.61 0.47 11.65
CA ALA A 283 3.24 1.80 12.12
C ALA A 283 3.60 2.03 13.60
N ASN A 284 3.43 1.02 14.44
CA ASN A 284 3.70 1.13 15.86
C ASN A 284 5.20 1.36 16.13
N PRO A 285 5.55 2.06 17.22
CA PRO A 285 6.94 2.44 17.49
C PRO A 285 7.91 1.25 17.66
N ARG A 286 7.42 0.06 18.00
CA ARG A 286 8.26 -1.13 18.15
C ARG A 286 8.74 -1.64 16.79
N HIS A 287 7.84 -1.74 15.83
CA HIS A 287 8.10 -2.35 14.52
C HIS A 287 8.36 -1.33 13.39
N ALA A 288 8.10 -0.03 13.61
CA ALA A 288 8.26 1.01 12.57
C ALA A 288 9.68 1.17 12.03
N HIS A 289 10.71 0.70 12.73
CA HIS A 289 12.10 0.73 12.27
C HIS A 289 12.43 -0.43 11.31
N GLU A 290 11.62 -1.50 11.31
CA GLU A 290 11.94 -2.76 10.62
C GLU A 290 11.78 -2.68 9.11
N TRP A 291 11.36 -1.54 8.55
CA TRP A 291 11.47 -1.26 7.10
C TRP A 291 12.91 -1.45 6.59
N SER A 292 13.93 -1.23 7.44
CA SER A 292 15.32 -1.50 7.09
C SER A 292 15.61 -2.99 6.90
N VAL A 293 14.91 -3.87 7.63
CA VAL A 293 15.02 -5.32 7.45
C VAL A 293 14.52 -5.72 6.07
N PHE A 294 13.40 -5.15 5.62
CA PHE A 294 12.88 -5.40 4.26
C PHE A 294 13.81 -4.86 3.18
N LYS A 295 14.46 -3.72 3.42
CA LYS A 295 15.41 -3.13 2.47
C LYS A 295 16.59 -4.06 2.19
N ASP A 296 17.06 -4.79 3.19
CA ASP A 296 18.21 -5.68 3.08
C ASP A 296 17.81 -7.13 2.71
N ALA A 297 16.51 -7.42 2.60
CA ALA A 297 16.00 -8.75 2.32
C ALA A 297 15.84 -9.03 0.83
N SER A 298 16.08 -10.27 0.43
CA SER A 298 15.74 -10.76 -0.91
C SER A 298 14.25 -11.13 -0.99
N ILE A 299 13.42 -10.17 -1.38
CA ILE A 299 11.96 -10.33 -1.48
C ILE A 299 11.60 -10.93 -2.85
N PRO A 300 10.94 -12.11 -2.93
CA PRO A 300 10.56 -12.72 -4.20
C PRO A 300 9.67 -11.81 -5.04
N ASP A 301 9.87 -11.78 -6.37
CA ASP A 301 9.23 -10.81 -7.28
C ASP A 301 7.70 -10.93 -7.35
N ASP A 302 7.15 -12.08 -6.99
CA ASP A 302 5.72 -12.30 -6.93
C ASP A 302 5.08 -11.66 -5.68
N LYS A 303 5.84 -11.36 -4.62
CA LYS A 303 5.28 -10.83 -3.37
C LYS A 303 4.80 -9.39 -3.48
N ILE A 304 3.63 -9.15 -2.89
CA ILE A 304 3.04 -7.83 -2.65
C ILE A 304 3.14 -7.54 -1.14
N LEU A 305 3.82 -6.46 -0.78
CA LEU A 305 3.91 -6.02 0.61
C LEU A 305 2.69 -5.19 0.96
N ILE A 306 2.13 -5.45 2.14
CA ILE A 306 1.04 -4.67 2.70
C ILE A 306 1.44 -4.21 4.11
N PRO A 307 2.35 -3.23 4.23
CA PRO A 307 2.79 -2.77 5.54
C PRO A 307 1.69 -1.96 6.24
N GLY A 308 1.60 -2.13 7.55
CA GLY A 308 0.73 -1.33 8.40
C GLY A 308 1.22 0.12 8.47
N MET A 309 0.36 1.06 8.07
CA MET A 309 0.66 2.50 8.12
C MET A 309 0.02 3.20 9.31
N LEU A 310 -0.94 2.53 9.94
CA LEU A 310 -1.74 3.01 11.06
C LEU A 310 -1.58 2.06 12.25
N ALA A 311 -1.28 2.63 13.42
CA ALA A 311 -1.32 1.89 14.68
C ALA A 311 -2.78 1.68 15.08
N THR A 312 -3.13 0.44 15.43
CA THR A 312 -4.50 0.04 15.81
C THR A 312 -4.72 -0.09 17.31
N THR A 313 -3.72 0.26 18.10
CA THR A 313 -3.73 0.19 19.57
C THR A 313 -3.84 1.56 20.25
N THR A 314 -3.83 2.65 19.48
CA THR A 314 -3.89 4.03 20.00
C THR A 314 -4.90 4.88 19.24
N ASN A 315 -5.42 5.94 19.88
CA ASN A 315 -6.35 6.89 19.26
C ASN A 315 -5.65 8.04 18.50
N TYR A 316 -4.32 8.05 18.38
CA TYR A 316 -3.63 9.05 17.57
C TYR A 316 -3.96 8.85 16.10
N ILE A 317 -4.63 9.81 15.46
CA ILE A 317 -4.81 9.79 14.02
C ILE A 317 -3.46 10.16 13.39
N GLU A 318 -2.85 9.22 12.69
CA GLU A 318 -1.59 9.44 11.99
C GLU A 318 -1.76 10.57 10.96
N HIS A 319 -0.75 11.42 10.81
CA HIS A 319 -0.81 12.50 9.82
C HIS A 319 -0.65 11.91 8.40
N PRO A 320 -1.43 12.33 7.38
CA PRO A 320 -1.33 11.80 6.02
C PRO A 320 0.07 11.87 5.41
N GLN A 321 0.84 12.93 5.71
CA GLN A 321 2.25 13.04 5.29
C GLN A 321 3.14 11.92 5.88
N LEU A 322 2.95 11.58 7.16
CA LEU A 322 3.69 10.48 7.79
C LEU A 322 3.30 9.13 7.17
N VAL A 323 2.01 8.94 6.89
CA VAL A 323 1.53 7.76 6.15
C VAL A 323 2.20 7.66 4.78
N ALA A 324 2.25 8.76 4.03
CA ALA A 324 2.88 8.81 2.71
C ALA A 324 4.38 8.46 2.77
N GLU A 325 5.13 9.05 3.71
CA GLU A 325 6.54 8.74 3.93
C GLU A 325 6.77 7.26 4.26
N ARG A 326 5.89 6.65 5.08
CA ARG A 326 5.96 5.23 5.41
C ARG A 326 5.71 4.36 4.17
N ILE A 327 4.71 4.69 3.36
CA ILE A 327 4.43 4.00 2.10
C ILE A 327 5.65 4.08 1.17
N GLU A 328 6.22 5.28 1.00
CA GLU A 328 7.38 5.52 0.14
C GLU A 328 8.60 4.69 0.56
N ARG A 329 8.83 4.48 1.87
CA ARG A 329 9.93 3.61 2.35
C ARG A 329 9.84 2.21 1.74
N PHE A 330 8.65 1.60 1.74
CA PHE A 330 8.47 0.27 1.18
C PHE A 330 8.41 0.28 -0.35
N ALA A 331 7.77 1.29 -0.94
CA ALA A 331 7.70 1.42 -2.40
C ALA A 331 9.08 1.62 -3.04
N ASN A 332 10.02 2.28 -2.35
CA ASN A 332 11.42 2.42 -2.79
C ASN A 332 12.23 1.11 -2.67
N ILE A 333 11.70 0.07 -2.03
CA ILE A 333 12.36 -1.24 -1.92
C ILE A 333 11.87 -2.18 -3.02
N VAL A 334 10.55 -2.30 -3.21
CA VAL A 334 9.95 -3.31 -4.09
C VAL A 334 9.22 -2.75 -5.31
N GLY A 335 9.16 -1.42 -5.46
CA GLY A 335 8.31 -0.76 -6.47
C GLY A 335 6.92 -0.45 -5.92
N ARG A 336 6.28 0.61 -6.44
CA ARG A 336 4.94 1.06 -5.99
C ARG A 336 3.87 0.02 -6.31
N GLU A 337 4.00 -0.65 -7.44
CA GLU A 337 3.08 -1.68 -7.93
C GLU A 337 3.05 -2.93 -7.06
N ARG A 338 4.04 -3.08 -6.18
CA ARG A 338 4.18 -4.18 -5.22
C ARG A 338 3.93 -3.75 -3.77
N VAL A 339 3.33 -2.57 -3.55
CA VAL A 339 2.94 -2.07 -2.24
C VAL A 339 1.45 -1.70 -2.21
N MET A 340 0.77 -2.15 -1.17
CA MET A 340 -0.56 -1.69 -0.78
C MET A 340 -0.49 -1.16 0.65
N ALA A 341 -1.15 -0.05 0.96
CA ALA A 341 -1.13 0.53 2.30
C ALA A 341 -2.15 -0.19 3.20
N GLY A 342 -1.71 -0.72 4.34
CA GLY A 342 -2.52 -1.47 5.30
C GLY A 342 -2.62 -0.82 6.69
N THR A 343 -3.21 -1.56 7.63
CA THR A 343 -3.20 -1.28 9.07
C THR A 343 -2.31 -2.27 9.81
N ASP A 344 -1.79 -1.90 10.98
CA ASP A 344 -0.95 -2.81 11.79
C ASP A 344 -1.71 -4.08 12.20
N CYS A 345 -2.94 -3.95 12.68
CA CYS A 345 -3.85 -5.05 12.96
C CYS A 345 -5.30 -4.64 12.64
N GLY A 346 -6.29 -5.35 13.19
CA GLY A 346 -7.70 -4.97 13.13
C GLY A 346 -8.06 -3.90 14.18
N PHE A 347 -9.08 -3.08 13.91
CA PHE A 347 -9.59 -2.08 14.86
C PHE A 347 -10.57 -2.66 15.88
N GLY A 348 -11.07 -3.88 15.65
CA GLY A 348 -12.05 -4.56 16.50
C GLY A 348 -11.78 -6.05 16.63
N THR A 349 -10.57 -6.47 16.99
CA THR A 349 -10.16 -7.89 17.03
C THR A 349 -11.11 -8.80 17.81
N PHE A 350 -11.81 -8.25 18.81
CA PHE A 350 -12.85 -8.94 19.58
C PHE A 350 -14.13 -8.11 19.64
N ALA A 351 -15.29 -8.76 19.68
CA ALA A 351 -16.57 -8.05 19.76
C ALA A 351 -16.73 -7.30 21.09
N GLY A 352 -17.19 -6.05 21.02
CA GLY A 352 -17.39 -5.18 22.19
C GLY A 352 -16.10 -4.69 22.86
N PHE A 353 -14.94 -4.89 22.25
CA PHE A 353 -13.66 -4.54 22.83
C PHE A 353 -12.68 -3.96 21.80
N GLY A 354 -11.98 -2.90 22.19
CA GLY A 354 -10.89 -2.30 21.42
C GLY A 354 -10.44 -0.98 22.04
N PRO A 355 -9.15 -0.62 21.95
CA PRO A 355 -8.64 0.64 22.49
C PRO A 355 -8.99 1.85 21.60
N VAL A 356 -9.42 1.61 20.35
CA VAL A 356 -9.73 2.66 19.38
C VAL A 356 -11.23 2.90 19.31
N GLU A 357 -11.62 4.18 19.43
CA GLU A 357 -13.02 4.58 19.30
C GLU A 357 -13.51 4.38 17.85
N PRO A 358 -14.74 3.87 17.63
CA PRO A 358 -15.29 3.60 16.31
C PRO A 358 -15.11 4.68 15.24
N ASP A 359 -15.45 5.94 15.52
CA ASP A 359 -15.32 7.01 14.53
C ASP A 359 -13.87 7.42 14.30
N ILE A 360 -13.01 7.34 15.33
CA ILE A 360 -11.55 7.50 15.18
C ILE A 360 -10.97 6.44 14.24
N ALA A 361 -11.46 5.20 14.27
CA ALA A 361 -10.99 4.16 13.34
C ALA A 361 -11.23 4.57 11.87
N TYR A 362 -12.38 5.14 11.54
CA TYR A 362 -12.66 5.62 10.17
C TYR A 362 -11.90 6.90 9.82
N LEU A 363 -11.62 7.79 10.79
CA LEU A 363 -10.74 8.94 10.57
C LEU A 363 -9.29 8.50 10.28
N LYS A 364 -8.81 7.46 10.97
CA LYS A 364 -7.52 6.83 10.65
C LYS A 364 -7.52 6.26 9.24
N LEU A 365 -8.53 5.49 8.85
CA LEU A 365 -8.66 4.97 7.47
C LEU A 365 -8.69 6.10 6.43
N ARG A 366 -9.31 7.25 6.73
CA ARG A 366 -9.25 8.43 5.85
C ARG A 366 -7.83 8.96 5.71
N SER A 367 -7.08 9.05 6.80
CA SER A 367 -5.66 9.42 6.76
C SER A 367 -4.81 8.43 5.95
N LEU A 368 -5.10 7.12 6.02
CA LEU A 368 -4.47 6.10 5.17
C LEU A 368 -4.68 6.41 3.68
N VAL A 369 -5.92 6.71 3.29
CA VAL A 369 -6.30 7.03 1.91
C VAL A 369 -5.61 8.31 1.44
N GLU A 370 -5.64 9.38 2.25
CA GLU A 370 -4.96 10.63 1.93
C GLU A 370 -3.44 10.44 1.79
N GLY A 371 -2.82 9.65 2.68
CA GLY A 371 -1.41 9.32 2.61
C GLY A 371 -1.03 8.48 1.39
N ALA A 372 -1.87 7.50 1.01
CA ALA A 372 -1.68 6.72 -0.22
C ALA A 372 -1.81 7.59 -1.48
N GLN A 373 -2.75 8.54 -1.50
CA GLN A 373 -2.87 9.51 -2.58
C GLN A 373 -1.62 10.41 -2.68
N LEU A 374 -1.12 10.90 -1.55
CA LEU A 374 0.13 11.67 -1.47
C LEU A 374 1.31 10.89 -2.05
N ALA A 375 1.48 9.64 -1.59
CA ALA A 375 2.53 8.73 -2.07
C ALA A 375 2.35 8.32 -3.54
N SER A 376 1.20 8.59 -4.16
CA SER A 376 0.92 8.26 -5.57
C SER A 376 1.21 9.42 -6.54
N ARG A 377 1.40 10.66 -6.07
CA ARG A 377 1.52 11.85 -6.94
C ARG A 377 2.66 11.73 -7.97
N THR A 378 2.37 12.08 -9.24
CA THR A 378 3.34 12.22 -10.36
C THR A 378 2.90 13.31 -11.36
N HIS A 379 3.78 13.71 -12.29
CA HIS A 379 3.40 14.59 -13.41
C HIS A 379 2.37 13.87 -14.29
N GLY A 380 1.21 14.51 -14.52
CA GLY A 380 0.09 13.87 -15.22
C GLY A 380 -0.84 13.05 -14.31
N ARG A 381 -0.76 13.25 -12.99
CA ARG A 381 -1.49 12.56 -11.89
C ARG A 381 -0.99 11.14 -11.62
N THR A 382 -0.92 10.31 -12.65
CA THR A 382 -0.57 8.87 -12.64
C THR A 382 0.41 8.58 -13.79
N TYR A 383 1.08 7.41 -13.83
CA TYR A 383 2.09 7.11 -14.87
C TYR A 383 1.52 6.91 -16.28
N ASP A 384 0.21 6.67 -16.39
CA ASP A 384 -0.56 6.68 -17.64
C ASP A 384 -0.79 8.11 -18.21
N GLU A 385 -0.44 9.14 -17.44
CA GLU A 385 -0.52 10.57 -17.80
C GLU A 385 -1.85 11.05 -18.38
N GLN A 386 -2.96 10.43 -18.00
CA GLN A 386 -4.27 10.81 -18.57
C GLN A 386 -4.66 12.26 -18.25
N ARG A 387 -4.03 12.88 -17.25
CA ARG A 387 -4.34 14.25 -16.76
C ARG A 387 -5.81 14.42 -16.36
N PHE A 388 -6.56 13.32 -16.28
CA PHE A 388 -7.93 13.27 -15.86
C PHE A 388 -8.01 13.44 -14.34
N SER A 389 -8.80 14.41 -13.89
CA SER A 389 -9.09 14.60 -12.47
C SER A 389 -10.36 13.84 -12.09
N PRO A 390 -10.31 12.92 -11.11
CA PRO A 390 -11.51 12.25 -10.61
C PRO A 390 -12.32 13.13 -9.64
N LEU A 391 -11.86 14.35 -9.33
CA LEU A 391 -12.57 15.26 -8.42
C LEU A 391 -13.89 15.71 -9.03
N ASP A 392 -14.99 15.55 -8.28
CA ASP A 392 -16.36 15.85 -8.68
C ASP A 392 -16.94 17.11 -7.99
N ARG A 393 -16.12 17.76 -7.15
CA ARG A 393 -16.48 18.98 -6.42
C ARG A 393 -16.94 20.10 -7.36
N ILE A 394 -16.44 20.13 -8.59
CA ILE A 394 -16.96 20.97 -9.68
C ILE A 394 -17.72 20.05 -10.64
N ASN A 395 -19.00 20.35 -10.87
CA ASN A 395 -19.88 19.57 -11.72
C ASN A 395 -20.88 20.49 -12.45
N THR A 396 -21.72 19.90 -13.30
CA THR A 396 -22.69 20.64 -14.13
C THR A 396 -23.70 21.46 -13.31
N GLY A 397 -23.93 21.11 -12.05
CA GLY A 397 -24.83 21.84 -11.16
C GLY A 397 -24.23 23.10 -10.53
N ASN A 398 -22.89 23.15 -10.37
CA ASN A 398 -22.23 24.25 -9.65
C ASN A 398 -21.15 25.00 -10.45
N VAL A 399 -20.78 24.53 -11.65
CA VAL A 399 -19.78 25.18 -12.51
C VAL A 399 -20.09 26.65 -12.80
N ARG A 400 -21.37 27.01 -12.85
CA ARG A 400 -21.85 28.39 -13.03
C ARG A 400 -21.49 29.35 -11.88
N ASN A 401 -21.11 28.81 -10.72
CA ASN A 401 -20.74 29.60 -9.55
C ASN A 401 -19.23 29.90 -9.51
N LEU A 402 -18.45 29.41 -10.48
CA LEU A 402 -17.02 29.68 -10.54
C LEU A 402 -16.75 31.12 -10.97
N GLY A 403 -15.76 31.74 -10.34
CA GLY A 403 -15.25 33.06 -10.67
C GLY A 403 -13.73 33.12 -10.56
N LEU A 404 -13.14 34.23 -11.03
CA LEU A 404 -11.70 34.44 -10.93
C LEU A 404 -11.29 34.62 -9.47
N ALA A 405 -10.45 33.72 -8.96
CA ALA A 405 -9.88 33.83 -7.62
C ALA A 405 -8.67 34.78 -7.60
N TRP A 406 -7.71 34.57 -8.51
CA TRP A 406 -6.53 35.41 -8.71
C TRP A 406 -5.94 35.16 -10.10
N PHE A 407 -5.09 36.08 -10.55
CA PHE A 407 -4.27 35.93 -11.75
C PHE A 407 -2.85 36.44 -11.46
N ALA A 408 -1.87 36.01 -12.26
CA ALA A 408 -0.50 36.48 -12.19
C ALA A 408 0.07 36.69 -13.59
N ASP A 409 0.72 37.83 -13.81
CA ASP A 409 1.39 38.12 -15.08
C ASP A 409 2.73 37.38 -15.20
N LEU A 410 2.98 36.88 -16.41
CA LEU A 410 4.24 36.25 -16.76
C LEU A 410 5.16 37.25 -17.47
N ASP A 411 6.48 37.02 -17.41
CA ASP A 411 7.49 37.99 -17.83
C ASP A 411 7.45 38.35 -19.33
N THR A 412 6.71 37.58 -20.12
CA THR A 412 6.65 37.72 -21.57
C THR A 412 5.37 37.07 -22.13
N ALA A 413 4.90 37.61 -23.26
CA ALA A 413 3.81 37.07 -24.06
C ALA A 413 4.24 35.99 -25.07
N ARG A 414 5.50 35.53 -25.01
CA ARG A 414 5.94 34.32 -25.74
C ARG A 414 5.22 33.08 -25.23
N GLY A 415 5.34 31.96 -25.95
CA GLY A 415 4.59 30.73 -25.69
C GLY A 415 4.68 30.25 -24.23
N GLN A 416 3.51 29.93 -23.66
CA GLN A 416 3.34 29.39 -22.30
C GLN A 416 2.61 28.05 -22.41
N GLU A 417 3.37 26.96 -22.40
CA GLU A 417 2.84 25.60 -22.64
C GLU A 417 2.94 24.70 -21.39
N ALA A 418 3.33 25.26 -20.25
CA ALA A 418 3.54 24.49 -19.04
C ALA A 418 2.21 24.02 -18.45
N THR A 419 2.17 22.75 -18.03
CA THR A 419 1.17 22.29 -17.08
C THR A 419 1.66 22.60 -15.66
N PRO A 420 0.95 23.44 -14.89
CA PRO A 420 1.35 23.73 -13.52
C PRO A 420 1.28 22.48 -12.63
N LEU A 421 2.20 22.35 -11.69
CA LEU A 421 2.10 21.39 -10.59
C LEU A 421 1.49 22.08 -9.38
N VAL A 422 0.44 21.50 -8.79
CA VAL A 422 -0.12 21.96 -7.51
C VAL A 422 0.27 20.96 -6.45
N ILE A 423 1.12 21.37 -5.51
CA ILE A 423 1.66 20.50 -4.46
C ILE A 423 1.69 21.29 -3.16
N ASP A 424 1.09 20.73 -2.11
CA ASP A 424 1.13 21.24 -0.73
C ASP A 424 0.77 22.72 -0.59
N GLY A 425 -0.27 23.15 -1.30
CA GLY A 425 -0.76 24.54 -1.26
C GLY A 425 0.04 25.52 -2.13
N ALA A 426 1.01 25.05 -2.91
CA ALA A 426 1.76 25.86 -3.86
C ALA A 426 1.52 25.43 -5.31
N VAL A 427 1.56 26.39 -6.24
CA VAL A 427 1.50 26.21 -7.69
C VAL A 427 2.89 26.47 -8.27
N TYR A 428 3.47 25.48 -8.93
CA TYR A 428 4.77 25.57 -9.61
C TYR A 428 4.57 25.54 -11.12
N ILE A 429 5.17 26.49 -11.83
CA ILE A 429 5.02 26.61 -13.27
C ILE A 429 6.35 26.97 -13.93
N THR A 430 6.64 26.37 -15.08
CA THR A 430 7.71 26.86 -15.98
C THR A 430 7.14 27.87 -16.97
N THR A 431 7.96 28.83 -17.37
CA THR A 431 7.59 29.85 -18.34
C THR A 431 8.64 29.92 -19.44
N ALA A 432 8.38 30.76 -20.45
CA ALA A 432 9.34 31.06 -21.51
C ALA A 432 10.78 31.25 -21.00
N TRP A 433 11.76 30.78 -21.78
CA TRP A 433 13.18 30.73 -21.42
C TRP A 433 13.50 29.79 -20.24
N SER A 434 12.62 28.80 -19.98
CA SER A 434 12.79 27.79 -18.94
C SER A 434 12.86 28.35 -17.51
N LYS A 435 12.32 29.55 -17.28
CA LYS A 435 12.21 30.11 -15.93
C LYS A 435 11.15 29.37 -15.12
N VAL A 436 11.29 29.37 -13.80
CA VAL A 436 10.34 28.72 -12.88
C VAL A 436 9.76 29.76 -11.93
N LYS A 437 8.46 29.70 -11.67
CA LYS A 437 7.78 30.49 -10.65
C LYS A 437 6.97 29.59 -9.72
N ALA A 438 6.93 29.95 -8.44
CA ALA A 438 6.09 29.31 -7.45
C ALA A 438 5.14 30.32 -6.81
N TYR A 439 3.88 29.97 -6.67
CA TYR A 439 2.83 30.82 -6.09
C TYR A 439 2.11 30.07 -4.97
N GLU A 440 1.60 30.79 -3.98
CA GLU A 440 0.62 30.24 -3.04
C GLU A 440 -0.70 29.99 -3.77
N ALA A 441 -1.23 28.76 -3.72
CA ALA A 441 -2.36 28.33 -4.55
C ALA A 441 -3.67 29.07 -4.23
N VAL A 442 -3.85 29.52 -3.00
CA VAL A 442 -5.08 30.20 -2.56
C VAL A 442 -5.07 31.68 -2.93
N SER A 443 -3.96 32.39 -2.69
CA SER A 443 -3.89 33.84 -2.86
C SER A 443 -3.27 34.29 -4.18
N GLY A 444 -2.51 33.44 -4.86
CA GLY A 444 -1.68 33.82 -6.01
C GLY A 444 -0.40 34.58 -5.64
N LYS A 445 -0.06 34.70 -4.35
CA LYS A 445 1.18 35.36 -3.90
C LYS A 445 2.41 34.62 -4.45
N LEU A 446 3.30 35.33 -5.13
CA LEU A 446 4.60 34.80 -5.55
C LEU A 446 5.43 34.42 -4.33
N LEU A 447 5.84 33.14 -4.24
CA LEU A 447 6.69 32.60 -3.19
C LEU A 447 8.17 32.76 -3.55
N TRP A 448 8.54 32.30 -4.75
CA TRP A 448 9.89 32.42 -5.29
C TRP A 448 9.88 32.31 -6.81
N GLN A 449 10.99 32.71 -7.43
CA GLN A 449 11.24 32.52 -8.86
C GLN A 449 12.69 32.12 -9.11
N TYR A 450 12.91 31.35 -10.17
CA TYR A 450 14.23 30.89 -10.60
C TYR A 450 14.41 31.18 -12.09
N ASP A 451 15.54 31.79 -12.43
CA ASP A 451 15.94 32.06 -13.81
C ASP A 451 17.22 31.28 -14.13
N PRO A 452 17.17 30.25 -15.00
CA PRO A 452 18.33 29.45 -15.36
C PRO A 452 19.35 30.22 -16.22
N LYS A 453 19.05 31.45 -16.65
CA LYS A 453 19.89 32.27 -17.53
C LYS A 453 20.18 31.58 -18.86
N VAL A 454 19.13 31.04 -19.49
CA VAL A 454 19.23 30.50 -20.86
C VAL A 454 19.74 31.60 -21.79
N PRO A 455 20.85 31.38 -22.51
CA PRO A 455 21.36 32.34 -23.49
C PRO A 455 20.35 32.60 -24.61
N GLY A 456 20.24 33.86 -25.07
CA GLY A 456 19.28 34.24 -26.11
C GLY A 456 19.47 33.48 -27.43
N GLU A 457 20.71 33.12 -27.75
CA GLU A 457 21.08 32.29 -28.91
C GLU A 457 20.49 30.88 -28.88
N ALA A 458 20.16 30.32 -27.71
CA ALA A 458 19.45 29.04 -27.64
C ALA A 458 18.08 29.10 -28.33
N GLY A 459 17.48 30.29 -28.43
CA GLY A 459 16.21 30.50 -29.10
C GLY A 459 16.25 30.23 -30.61
N VAL A 460 17.40 30.35 -31.28
CA VAL A 460 17.52 30.03 -32.71
C VAL A 460 17.63 28.52 -32.98
N LEU A 461 17.90 27.73 -31.94
CA LEU A 461 18.06 26.28 -32.02
C LEU A 461 16.73 25.53 -31.80
N ALA A 462 15.65 26.24 -31.50
CA ALA A 462 14.32 25.68 -31.27
C ALA A 462 13.36 26.04 -32.42
N CYS A 463 12.60 25.06 -32.92
CA CYS A 463 11.65 25.24 -34.03
C CYS A 463 10.41 26.08 -33.67
N CYS A 464 10.04 26.07 -32.39
CA CYS A 464 8.65 26.22 -31.97
C CYS A 464 8.53 27.16 -30.76
N ASP A 465 9.30 28.26 -30.79
CA ASP A 465 9.48 29.25 -29.71
C ASP A 465 10.24 28.73 -28.48
N VAL A 466 10.49 29.61 -27.51
CA VAL A 466 11.30 29.37 -26.30
C VAL A 466 10.48 28.79 -25.15
N VAL A 467 9.60 27.85 -25.49
CA VAL A 467 8.60 27.26 -24.59
C VAL A 467 9.19 26.22 -23.65
N ASN A 468 8.44 25.92 -22.58
CA ASN A 468 8.75 24.84 -21.65
C ASN A 468 7.43 24.20 -21.18
N ARG A 469 7.38 22.87 -21.13
CA ARG A 469 6.13 22.09 -20.92
C ARG A 469 5.89 21.65 -19.48
N GLY A 470 6.82 21.96 -18.58
CA GLY A 470 6.55 21.83 -17.14
C GLY A 470 7.71 21.25 -16.34
N LEU A 471 7.34 20.85 -15.13
CA LEU A 471 8.23 20.33 -14.10
C LEU A 471 7.89 18.87 -13.80
N ALA A 472 8.85 18.17 -13.22
CA ALA A 472 8.61 16.98 -12.42
C ALA A 472 8.91 17.27 -10.95
N ALA A 473 8.27 16.54 -10.03
CA ALA A 473 8.54 16.63 -8.60
C ALA A 473 8.89 15.25 -8.03
N TRP A 474 9.85 15.21 -7.11
CA TRP A 474 10.20 14.00 -6.35
C TRP A 474 10.79 14.40 -5.00
N GLY A 475 10.16 13.97 -3.90
CA GLY A 475 10.49 14.44 -2.55
C GLY A 475 10.43 15.98 -2.45
N HIS A 476 11.49 16.58 -1.89
CA HIS A 476 11.62 18.04 -1.74
C HIS A 476 12.16 18.76 -2.98
N ARG A 477 12.20 18.11 -4.15
CA ARG A 477 12.88 18.62 -5.35
C ARG A 477 11.96 18.79 -6.54
N LEU A 478 12.25 19.80 -7.35
CA LEU A 478 11.66 20.05 -8.66
C LEU A 478 12.72 19.85 -9.74
N TYR A 479 12.32 19.25 -10.86
CA TYR A 479 13.20 18.98 -12.00
C TYR A 479 12.66 19.63 -13.27
N LEU A 480 13.53 20.27 -14.04
CA LEU A 480 13.23 20.79 -15.37
C LEU A 480 14.35 20.53 -16.37
N GLY A 481 13.95 20.27 -17.62
CA GLY A 481 14.81 20.48 -18.77
C GLY A 481 14.81 21.96 -19.17
N THR A 482 15.97 22.48 -19.57
CA THR A 482 16.13 23.85 -20.05
C THR A 482 16.36 23.87 -21.55
N LEU A 483 15.95 24.97 -22.19
CA LEU A 483 16.09 25.13 -23.64
C LEU A 483 17.55 25.00 -24.12
N ASP A 484 18.53 25.38 -23.30
CA ASP A 484 19.96 25.23 -23.58
C ASP A 484 20.56 23.86 -23.18
N GLY A 485 19.69 22.87 -22.99
CA GLY A 485 20.04 21.45 -22.88
C GLY A 485 20.48 20.97 -21.50
N ARG A 486 20.30 21.78 -20.45
CA ARG A 486 20.59 21.36 -19.07
C ARG A 486 19.37 20.71 -18.42
N LEU A 487 19.61 19.68 -17.62
CA LEU A 487 18.69 19.17 -16.61
C LEU A 487 19.04 19.82 -15.27
N ILE A 488 18.05 20.40 -14.60
CA ILE A 488 18.21 21.17 -13.37
C ILE A 488 17.35 20.55 -12.27
N ALA A 489 17.90 20.48 -11.06
CA ALA A 489 17.15 20.23 -9.83
C ALA A 489 17.13 21.47 -8.94
N LEU A 490 15.94 21.84 -8.47
CA LEU A 490 15.71 22.93 -7.54
C LEU A 490 15.13 22.38 -6.23
N ASP A 491 15.44 23.06 -5.14
CA ASP A 491 14.71 22.92 -3.90
C ASP A 491 13.29 23.49 -4.07
N ARG A 492 12.27 22.68 -3.76
CA ARG A 492 10.87 23.00 -4.02
C ARG A 492 10.35 24.17 -3.18
N GLU A 493 10.87 24.36 -1.98
CA GLU A 493 10.37 25.37 -1.04
C GLU A 493 11.01 26.73 -1.27
N THR A 494 12.29 26.73 -1.65
CA THR A 494 13.09 27.95 -1.77
C THR A 494 13.41 28.36 -3.21
N GLY A 495 13.25 27.45 -4.17
CA GLY A 495 13.69 27.65 -5.56
C GLY A 495 15.21 27.60 -5.73
N ARG A 496 15.97 27.25 -4.69
CA ARG A 496 17.44 27.22 -4.74
C ARG A 496 17.93 26.09 -5.64
N LEU A 497 18.92 26.39 -6.48
CA LEU A 497 19.61 25.38 -7.28
C LEU A 497 20.28 24.32 -6.39
N ILE A 498 19.98 23.04 -6.66
CA ILE A 498 20.65 21.90 -6.02
C ILE A 498 21.76 21.40 -6.93
N TRP A 499 21.43 21.08 -8.19
CA TRP A 499 22.39 20.68 -9.20
C TRP A 499 21.91 21.05 -10.61
N SER A 500 22.87 21.14 -11.55
CA SER A 500 22.63 21.38 -12.98
C SER A 500 23.59 20.54 -13.81
N LYS A 501 23.08 19.83 -14.82
CA LYS A 501 23.85 18.92 -15.67
C LYS A 501 23.56 19.19 -17.14
N LEU A 502 24.60 19.32 -17.95
CA LEU A 502 24.44 19.39 -19.39
C LEU A 502 24.16 17.98 -19.93
N THR A 503 23.08 17.82 -20.70
CA THR A 503 22.65 16.50 -21.21
C THR A 503 22.86 16.32 -22.71
N VAL A 504 23.22 17.41 -23.40
CA VAL A 504 23.34 17.53 -24.87
C VAL A 504 24.72 18.03 -25.29
N ASP A 505 25.06 17.79 -26.55
CA ASP A 505 26.20 18.41 -27.23
C ASP A 505 25.79 19.78 -27.79
N ARG A 506 26.28 20.88 -27.19
CA ARG A 506 25.92 22.26 -27.58
C ARG A 506 26.48 22.70 -28.93
N SER A 507 27.37 21.93 -29.55
CA SER A 507 27.78 22.20 -30.94
C SER A 507 26.68 21.89 -31.95
N LYS A 508 25.60 21.21 -31.50
CA LYS A 508 24.45 20.82 -32.30
C LYS A 508 23.18 21.53 -31.82
N PRO A 509 22.17 21.67 -32.68
CA PRO A 509 20.91 22.35 -32.37
C PRO A 509 19.97 21.52 -31.48
N TYR A 510 20.48 21.05 -30.34
CA TYR A 510 19.65 20.40 -29.33
C TYR A 510 18.92 21.43 -28.48
N ALA A 511 17.67 21.13 -28.16
CA ALA A 511 16.91 21.84 -27.15
C ALA A 511 16.18 20.85 -26.23
N ILE A 512 15.70 21.31 -25.08
CA ILE A 512 14.79 20.53 -24.22
C ILE A 512 13.62 21.42 -23.84
N THR A 513 12.43 20.96 -24.21
CA THR A 513 11.16 21.66 -23.96
C THR A 513 10.19 20.82 -23.14
N GLY A 514 10.36 19.49 -23.10
CA GLY A 514 9.54 18.55 -22.35
C GLY A 514 9.80 18.57 -20.83
N ALA A 515 8.75 18.28 -20.05
CA ALA A 515 8.89 18.06 -18.61
C ALA A 515 9.56 16.70 -18.35
N PRO A 516 10.50 16.59 -17.38
CA PRO A 516 11.06 15.30 -17.00
C PRO A 516 10.01 14.32 -16.43
N ARG A 517 10.41 13.07 -16.26
CA ARG A 517 9.73 12.09 -15.41
C ARG A 517 10.63 11.67 -14.27
N VAL A 518 10.06 11.33 -13.12
CA VAL A 518 10.83 10.71 -12.04
C VAL A 518 10.21 9.38 -11.68
N ILE A 519 11.01 8.33 -11.76
CA ILE A 519 10.61 6.95 -11.44
C ILE A 519 11.69 6.37 -10.55
N ASP A 520 11.32 5.97 -9.32
CA ASP A 520 12.24 5.32 -8.38
C ASP A 520 13.58 6.08 -8.24
N GLY A 521 13.47 7.38 -7.94
CA GLY A 521 14.63 8.26 -7.80
C GLY A 521 15.45 8.51 -9.07
N ARG A 522 14.98 8.11 -10.26
CA ARG A 522 15.62 8.36 -11.55
C ARG A 522 14.88 9.43 -12.33
N VAL A 523 15.56 10.51 -12.66
CA VAL A 523 15.04 11.61 -13.47
C VAL A 523 15.28 11.28 -14.95
N ILE A 524 14.20 10.96 -15.66
CA ILE A 524 14.20 10.58 -17.05
C ILE A 524 13.89 11.83 -17.90
N ILE A 525 14.75 12.10 -18.88
CA ILE A 525 14.62 13.23 -19.79
C ILE A 525 15.10 12.84 -21.19
N GLY A 526 14.42 13.37 -22.20
CA GLY A 526 14.84 13.27 -23.60
C GLY A 526 15.31 14.61 -24.15
N ASN A 527 15.15 14.79 -25.45
CA ASN A 527 15.67 15.96 -26.17
C ASN A 527 14.76 16.33 -27.35
N THR A 528 15.00 17.49 -27.94
CA THR A 528 14.33 18.02 -29.13
C THR A 528 15.36 18.45 -30.18
N GLY A 529 14.94 18.57 -31.45
CA GLY A 529 15.74 19.10 -32.56
C GLY A 529 15.89 18.13 -33.74
N ALA A 530 15.02 17.12 -33.88
CA ALA A 530 15.09 16.12 -34.96
C ALA A 530 15.12 16.75 -36.36
N GLU A 531 14.42 17.86 -36.50
CA GLU A 531 14.25 18.70 -37.69
C GLU A 531 15.54 19.42 -38.07
N MET A 532 16.50 19.46 -37.15
CA MET A 532 17.79 20.14 -37.26
C MET A 532 18.97 19.14 -37.19
N GLY A 533 18.73 17.86 -37.48
CA GLY A 533 19.79 16.87 -37.64
C GLY A 533 20.39 16.31 -36.36
N VAL A 534 19.73 16.51 -35.20
CA VAL A 534 20.23 15.97 -33.93
C VAL A 534 19.76 14.53 -33.68
N ARG A 535 20.47 13.83 -32.80
CA ARG A 535 20.21 12.41 -32.51
C ARG A 535 19.29 12.28 -31.30
N GLY A 536 18.15 11.61 -31.46
CA GLY A 536 17.22 11.34 -30.35
C GLY A 536 17.78 10.37 -29.30
N TYR A 537 17.50 10.66 -28.03
CA TYR A 537 17.77 9.79 -26.90
C TYR A 537 16.75 9.97 -25.77
N VAL A 538 16.69 8.96 -24.89
CA VAL A 538 16.19 9.06 -23.52
C VAL A 538 17.37 8.81 -22.59
N ALA A 539 17.52 9.62 -21.54
CA ALA A 539 18.55 9.42 -20.53
C ALA A 539 17.93 9.47 -19.13
N ALA A 540 18.54 8.71 -18.20
CA ALA A 540 18.18 8.77 -16.79
C ALA A 540 19.34 9.28 -15.95
N TYR A 541 18.99 10.11 -14.99
CA TYR A 541 19.91 10.74 -14.05
C TYR A 541 19.50 10.42 -12.61
N ASP A 542 20.46 10.26 -11.70
CA ASP A 542 20.16 10.12 -10.28
C ASP A 542 19.55 11.42 -9.73
N SER A 543 18.41 11.30 -9.04
CA SER A 543 17.67 12.43 -8.48
C SER A 543 18.45 13.26 -7.44
N LYS A 544 19.48 12.68 -6.81
CA LYS A 544 20.23 13.30 -5.70
C LYS A 544 21.36 14.19 -6.21
N ASP A 545 22.12 13.75 -7.20
CA ASP A 545 23.35 14.43 -7.65
C ASP A 545 23.41 14.69 -9.17
N GLY A 546 22.45 14.19 -9.94
CA GLY A 546 22.39 14.31 -11.39
C GLY A 546 23.44 13.48 -12.12
N GLN A 547 23.99 12.42 -11.52
CA GLN A 547 24.85 11.48 -12.25
C GLN A 547 24.05 10.79 -13.36
N GLU A 548 24.58 10.75 -14.58
CA GLU A 548 23.96 9.97 -15.68
C GLU A 548 24.08 8.47 -15.35
N LEU A 549 22.94 7.81 -15.24
CA LEU A 549 22.85 6.37 -14.94
C LEU A 549 22.90 5.54 -16.21
N TRP A 550 22.16 5.98 -17.23
CA TRP A 550 22.14 5.37 -18.55
C TRP A 550 21.61 6.32 -19.61
N ARG A 551 21.91 5.99 -20.86
CA ARG A 551 21.36 6.64 -22.05
C ARG A 551 20.97 5.62 -23.10
N PHE A 552 19.77 5.80 -23.63
CA PHE A 552 19.18 5.00 -24.68
C PHE A 552 18.97 5.87 -25.91
N TYR A 553 19.68 5.58 -27.01
CA TYR A 553 19.45 6.27 -28.27
C TYR A 553 18.27 5.66 -29.00
N THR A 554 17.34 6.49 -29.44
CA THR A 554 16.11 6.07 -30.15
C THR A 554 16.33 5.91 -31.66
N VAL A 555 17.43 6.47 -32.18
CA VAL A 555 17.80 6.42 -33.60
C VAL A 555 19.24 5.92 -33.81
N PRO A 556 19.49 5.16 -34.90
CA PRO A 556 20.83 4.70 -35.23
C PRO A 556 21.76 5.88 -35.54
N ASP A 557 23.01 5.72 -35.15
CA ASP A 557 24.11 6.59 -35.54
C ASP A 557 24.41 6.45 -37.04
N ARG A 558 25.44 7.16 -37.53
CA ARG A 558 26.04 6.96 -38.85
C ARG A 558 26.34 5.48 -39.10
N ARG A 559 26.23 5.08 -40.36
CA ARG A 559 26.41 3.69 -40.79
C ARG A 559 27.69 3.08 -40.22
N GLY A 560 27.58 1.91 -39.61
CA GLY A 560 28.70 1.18 -39.00
C GLY A 560 29.18 1.68 -37.63
N ALA A 561 28.65 2.79 -37.10
CA ALA A 561 29.04 3.30 -35.77
C ALA A 561 28.16 2.76 -34.62
N ASN A 562 27.10 2.01 -34.93
CA ASN A 562 26.16 1.49 -33.95
C ASN A 562 26.74 0.28 -33.19
N VAL A 563 26.86 0.39 -31.87
CA VAL A 563 27.33 -0.71 -31.00
C VAL A 563 26.16 -1.59 -30.54
N ALA A 564 25.07 -0.98 -30.07
CA ALA A 564 23.93 -1.70 -29.50
C ALA A 564 23.19 -2.53 -30.54
N ARG A 565 22.78 -3.76 -30.17
CA ARG A 565 22.11 -4.72 -31.08
C ARG A 565 20.84 -4.16 -31.71
N HIS A 566 20.02 -3.42 -30.94
CA HIS A 566 18.79 -2.82 -31.46
C HIS A 566 19.09 -1.73 -32.50
N LEU A 567 20.14 -0.92 -32.30
CA LEU A 567 20.56 0.10 -33.27
C LEU A 567 21.17 -0.51 -34.53
N LYS A 568 21.97 -1.58 -34.43
CA LYS A 568 22.48 -2.31 -35.61
C LYS A 568 21.34 -2.87 -36.46
N ARG A 569 20.28 -3.38 -35.82
CA ARG A 569 19.06 -3.83 -36.51
C ARG A 569 18.29 -2.66 -37.14
N ALA A 570 18.15 -1.56 -36.40
CA ALA A 570 17.49 -0.36 -36.90
C ALA A 570 18.24 0.26 -38.08
N GLU A 571 19.57 0.31 -38.07
CA GLU A 571 20.40 0.89 -39.15
C GLU A 571 20.00 0.37 -40.54
N ALA A 572 19.68 -0.92 -40.68
CA ALA A 572 19.25 -1.52 -41.95
C ALA A 572 17.91 -0.97 -42.49
N THR A 573 17.09 -0.36 -41.64
CA THR A 573 15.81 0.24 -42.03
C THR A 573 15.93 1.72 -42.41
N TRP A 574 17.10 2.34 -42.21
CA TRP A 574 17.34 3.75 -42.52
C TRP A 574 18.09 3.91 -43.85
N LYS A 575 17.77 4.95 -44.62
CA LYS A 575 18.34 5.23 -45.95
C LYS A 575 18.83 6.67 -46.02
N GLY A 576 19.83 6.93 -46.88
CA GLY A 576 20.43 8.27 -47.04
C GLY A 576 21.41 8.62 -45.92
N GLU A 577 21.67 9.92 -45.74
CA GLU A 577 22.56 10.45 -44.70
C GLU A 577 21.75 10.97 -43.50
N TRP A 578 20.97 10.11 -42.85
CA TRP A 578 20.09 10.52 -41.73
C TRP A 578 20.86 11.13 -40.54
N TRP A 579 22.13 10.80 -40.37
CA TRP A 579 22.97 11.36 -39.31
C TRP A 579 23.42 12.81 -39.59
N THR A 580 23.23 13.32 -40.82
CA THR A 580 23.44 14.74 -41.18
C THR A 580 22.13 15.48 -41.35
N LEU A 581 21.15 14.85 -42.02
CA LEU A 581 19.86 15.46 -42.37
C LEU A 581 18.81 15.36 -41.26
N GLY A 582 19.03 14.49 -40.27
CA GLY A 582 18.02 14.13 -39.26
C GLY A 582 17.09 13.01 -39.74
N GLY A 583 15.96 12.85 -39.05
CA GLY A 583 14.97 11.83 -39.41
C GLY A 583 14.05 11.34 -38.29
N GLY A 584 13.87 12.15 -37.24
CA GLY A 584 12.94 11.87 -36.13
C GLY A 584 13.60 11.25 -34.89
N GLY A 585 12.77 10.83 -33.94
CA GLY A 585 13.16 10.06 -32.75
C GLY A 585 13.64 10.86 -31.55
N THR A 586 13.70 12.18 -31.62
CA THR A 586 13.76 13.01 -30.41
C THR A 586 12.46 12.84 -29.62
N VAL A 587 12.55 12.71 -28.29
CA VAL A 587 11.46 12.30 -27.38
C VAL A 587 11.42 13.15 -26.13
#